data_AF-N1UFJ5-F1
#
_entry.id   AF-N1UFJ5-F1
#
_cell.length_a   1.000
_cell.length_b   1.000
_cell.length_c   1.000
_cell.angle_alpha   90.00
_cell.angle_beta   90.00
_cell.angle_gamma   90.00
#
_symmetry.space_group_name_H-M   'P 1'
#
loop_
_entity.id
_entity.type
_entity.pdbx_description
1 polymer ?
#
loop_
_entity_poly.entity_id
_entity_poly.type
_entity_poly.pdbx_seq_one_letter_code
_entity_poly.pdbx_strand_id
1 'polypeptide(L)'
;MEVVGFQFLYIFQNNQKLIAVNNLESGIVSEISIMIRYKGYTPLGYVQILSDKELSASDFNTANITANSISKEINCFWFFQESKEKCNVDNISMQGVGFFHHQSIFFSRSFAVGETILFDINFSAESKGTFRAVIRNITNTDKMFRIGCEFFNLNEREENMIQTYIDSKENQT
;
A
#
# COMPACT_ATOMS: atom_id res chain seq x y z
N MET A 1 -13.15 10.51 -12.65
CA MET A 1 -11.98 10.00 -11.89
C MET A 1 -12.52 9.00 -10.89
N GLU A 2 -11.99 7.78 -10.87
CA GLU A 2 -12.50 6.69 -10.02
C GLU A 2 -11.43 6.32 -8.98
N VAL A 3 -11.83 6.16 -7.72
CA VAL A 3 -11.00 5.60 -6.64
C VAL A 3 -11.43 4.16 -6.39
N VAL A 4 -10.46 3.23 -6.42
CA VAL A 4 -10.68 1.83 -6.04
C VAL A 4 -10.13 1.65 -4.63
N GLY A 5 -11.01 1.75 -3.63
CA GLY A 5 -10.64 1.66 -2.21
C GLY A 5 -10.22 0.25 -1.83
N PHE A 6 -9.04 0.06 -1.22
CA PHE A 6 -8.67 -1.20 -0.57
C PHE A 6 -8.76 -1.04 0.94
N GLN A 7 -9.39 -2.02 1.57
CA GLN A 7 -9.28 -2.22 3.00
C GLN A 7 -8.35 -3.41 3.27
N PHE A 8 -7.43 -3.23 4.21
CA PHE A 8 -6.74 -4.34 4.85
C PHE A 8 -7.56 -4.81 6.06
N LEU A 9 -8.18 -5.99 5.94
CA LEU A 9 -8.74 -6.70 7.08
C LEU A 9 -7.69 -7.69 7.63
N TYR A 10 -7.32 -7.47 8.89
CA TYR A 10 -6.60 -8.35 9.82
C TYR A 10 -5.18 -8.85 9.50
N ILE A 11 -4.22 -8.23 10.19
CA ILE A 11 -3.36 -8.84 11.22
C ILE A 11 -3.03 -10.32 10.98
N PHE A 12 -1.80 -10.60 10.53
CA PHE A 12 -1.15 -11.89 10.74
C PHE A 12 -0.89 -12.08 12.24
N GLN A 13 -1.92 -12.52 12.98
CA GLN A 13 -1.81 -12.79 14.42
C GLN A 13 -1.15 -14.14 14.72
N ASN A 14 -0.88 -14.96 13.70
CA ASN A 14 -0.28 -16.29 13.86
C ASN A 14 0.76 -16.56 12.78
N ASN A 15 1.91 -15.89 12.87
CA ASN A 15 3.24 -16.41 12.53
C ASN A 15 4.30 -15.29 12.66
N GLN A 16 4.26 -14.49 13.73
CA GLN A 16 5.49 -13.86 14.20
C GLN A 16 6.32 -14.92 14.90
N LYS A 17 7.06 -15.71 14.12
CA LYS A 17 8.29 -16.28 14.64
C LYS A 17 9.28 -15.11 14.70
N LEU A 18 9.12 -14.25 15.71
CA LEU A 18 10.24 -13.49 16.25
C LEU A 18 11.23 -14.56 16.73
N ILE A 19 12.12 -14.97 15.84
CA ILE A 19 13.29 -15.73 16.24
C ILE A 19 14.08 -14.72 17.08
N ALA A 20 13.96 -14.85 18.41
CA ALA A 20 14.82 -14.16 19.32
C ALA A 20 16.27 -14.39 18.86
N VAL A 21 16.99 -13.31 18.63
CA VAL A 21 18.39 -13.23 18.12
C VAL A 21 19.40 -13.85 19.13
N ASN A 22 18.94 -14.68 20.06
CA ASN A 22 19.76 -15.25 21.12
C ASN A 22 20.29 -16.66 20.79
N ASN A 23 19.93 -17.24 19.64
CA ASN A 23 20.47 -18.53 19.16
C ASN A 23 20.93 -18.43 17.69
N LEU A 24 21.70 -17.40 17.31
CA LEU A 24 22.48 -17.51 16.08
C LEU A 24 23.48 -18.66 16.28
N GLU A 25 23.42 -19.68 15.42
CA GLU A 25 24.38 -20.78 15.45
C GLU A 25 25.80 -20.21 15.40
N SER A 26 26.70 -20.76 16.22
CA SER A 26 28.09 -20.32 16.22
C SER A 26 28.68 -20.47 14.81
N GLY A 27 29.20 -19.38 14.24
CA GLY A 27 29.83 -19.39 12.93
C GLY A 27 29.15 -18.54 11.86
N ILE A 28 27.98 -17.96 12.11
CA ILE A 28 27.42 -16.94 11.22
C ILE A 28 28.27 -15.66 11.31
N VAL A 29 28.75 -15.19 10.15
CA VAL A 29 29.58 -13.97 10.06
C VAL A 29 28.89 -12.86 9.25
N SER A 30 27.84 -13.16 8.50
CA SER A 30 27.08 -12.14 7.76
C SER A 30 25.60 -12.48 7.56
N GLU A 31 24.80 -11.43 7.34
CA GLU A 31 23.36 -11.49 7.15
C GLU A 31 22.90 -10.53 6.05
N ILE A 32 21.99 -10.98 5.19
CA ILE A 32 21.17 -10.13 4.33
C ILE A 32 19.71 -10.28 4.75
N SER A 33 19.02 -9.17 4.98
CA SER A 33 17.58 -9.13 5.27
C SER A 33 16.87 -8.14 4.35
N ILE A 34 15.92 -8.63 3.55
CA ILE A 34 15.20 -7.84 2.54
C ILE A 34 13.70 -7.97 2.75
N MET A 35 13.03 -6.84 2.92
CA MET A 35 11.61 -6.80 3.21
C MET A 35 10.76 -7.08 1.96
N ILE A 36 9.79 -7.99 2.11
CA ILE A 36 8.76 -8.27 1.11
C ILE A 36 7.59 -7.32 1.36
N ARG A 37 7.16 -6.60 0.32
CA ARG A 37 6.07 -5.61 0.42
C ARG A 37 4.96 -5.88 -0.59
N TYR A 38 3.72 -5.91 -0.12
CA TYR A 38 2.53 -5.89 -0.98
C TYR A 38 2.35 -4.50 -1.59
N LYS A 39 2.22 -4.45 -2.93
CA LYS A 39 2.16 -3.22 -3.75
C LYS A 39 3.20 -2.16 -3.36
N GLY A 40 4.39 -2.57 -2.89
CA GLY A 40 5.47 -1.66 -2.49
C GLY A 40 5.32 -1.00 -1.12
N TYR A 41 4.24 -1.29 -0.40
CA TYR A 41 3.87 -0.55 0.79
C TYR A 41 3.74 -1.41 2.05
N THR A 42 2.84 -2.38 2.04
CA THR A 42 2.47 -3.15 3.24
C THR A 42 3.52 -4.23 3.46
N PRO A 43 4.22 -4.26 4.61
CA PRO A 43 5.18 -5.31 4.90
C PRO A 43 4.43 -6.64 5.06
N LEU A 44 4.85 -7.66 4.31
CA LEU A 44 4.30 -9.01 4.40
C LEU A 44 5.23 -9.97 5.14
N GLY A 45 6.52 -9.65 5.15
CA GLY A 45 7.58 -10.49 5.69
C GLY A 45 8.93 -10.03 5.18
N TYR A 46 9.91 -10.92 5.24
CA TYR A 46 11.27 -10.65 4.78
C TYR A 46 11.92 -11.93 4.27
N VAL A 47 12.86 -11.78 3.34
CA VAL A 47 13.83 -12.82 2.98
C VAL A 47 15.06 -12.60 3.86
N GLN A 48 15.50 -13.65 4.55
CA GLN A 48 16.70 -13.63 5.37
C GLN A 48 17.69 -14.66 4.84
N ILE A 49 18.94 -14.23 4.67
CA ILE A 49 20.07 -15.08 4.29
C ILE A 49 21.10 -14.93 5.38
N LEU A 50 21.43 -16.04 6.04
CA LEU A 50 22.50 -16.13 7.03
C LEU A 50 23.66 -16.89 6.39
N SER A 51 24.89 -16.41 6.57
CA SER A 51 26.07 -17.06 6.01
C SER A 51 27.24 -17.09 6.99
N ASP A 52 28.00 -18.18 6.91
CA ASP A 52 29.30 -18.38 7.55
C ASP A 52 30.46 -17.73 6.77
N LYS A 53 30.17 -17.07 5.65
CA LYS A 53 31.10 -16.29 4.83
C LYS A 53 30.66 -14.85 4.72
N GLU A 54 31.57 -13.96 4.35
CA GLU A 54 31.23 -12.58 4.01
C GLU A 54 30.38 -12.55 2.72
N LEU A 55 29.22 -11.91 2.79
CA LEU A 55 28.32 -11.71 1.66
C LEU A 55 28.72 -10.45 0.88
N SER A 56 28.79 -10.56 -0.44
CA SER A 56 29.15 -9.48 -1.34
C SER A 56 27.93 -8.65 -1.78
N ALA A 57 28.19 -7.51 -2.43
CA ALA A 57 27.14 -6.72 -3.08
C ALA A 57 26.42 -7.50 -4.19
N SER A 58 27.09 -8.45 -4.84
CA SER A 58 26.47 -9.34 -5.83
C SER A 58 25.43 -10.28 -5.18
N ASP A 59 25.74 -10.77 -3.98
CA ASP A 59 24.82 -11.61 -3.21
C ASP A 59 23.59 -10.81 -2.77
N PHE A 60 23.80 -9.57 -2.31
CA PHE A 60 22.72 -8.64 -2.00
C PHE A 60 21.82 -8.36 -3.20
N ASN A 61 22.38 -8.08 -4.38
CA ASN A 61 21.61 -7.84 -5.58
C ASN A 61 20.77 -9.06 -5.98
N THR A 62 21.35 -10.25 -5.88
CA THR A 62 20.66 -11.52 -6.15
C THR A 62 19.51 -11.74 -5.17
N ALA A 63 19.76 -11.53 -3.88
CA ALA A 63 18.74 -11.62 -2.84
C ALA A 63 17.59 -10.63 -3.09
N ASN A 64 17.91 -9.41 -3.52
CA ASN A 64 16.92 -8.38 -3.82
C ASN A 64 16.06 -8.74 -5.03
N ILE A 65 16.66 -9.30 -6.09
CA ILE A 65 15.92 -9.81 -7.26
C ILE A 65 14.96 -10.93 -6.82
N THR A 66 15.42 -11.87 -6.00
CA THR A 66 14.59 -12.96 -5.48
C THR A 66 13.43 -12.43 -4.63
N ALA A 67 13.70 -11.52 -3.69
CA ALA A 67 12.65 -10.91 -2.85
C ALA A 67 11.61 -10.15 -3.67
N ASN A 68 12.03 -9.46 -4.73
CA ASN A 68 11.13 -8.78 -5.65
C ASN A 68 10.28 -9.76 -6.48
N SER A 69 10.84 -10.89 -6.90
CA SER A 69 10.10 -11.94 -7.60
C SER A 69 9.04 -12.58 -6.70
N ILE A 70 9.39 -12.90 -5.45
CA ILE A 70 8.44 -13.40 -4.44
C ILE A 70 7.33 -12.37 -4.20
N SER A 71 7.68 -11.09 -4.07
CA SER A 71 6.70 -10.01 -3.89
C SER A 71 5.71 -9.95 -5.06
N LYS A 72 6.19 -10.10 -6.31
CA LYS A 72 5.33 -10.16 -7.49
C LYS A 72 4.42 -11.38 -7.49
N GLU A 73 4.93 -12.53 -7.09
CA GLU A 73 4.15 -13.78 -7.03
C GLU A 73 3.03 -13.69 -5.98
N ILE A 74 3.34 -13.16 -4.79
CA ILE A 74 2.34 -12.92 -3.74
C ILE A 74 1.25 -11.95 -4.21
N ASN A 75 1.63 -10.90 -4.95
CA ASN A 75 0.64 -9.97 -5.52
C ASN A 75 -0.27 -10.65 -6.56
N CYS A 76 0.17 -11.74 -7.20
CA CYS A 76 -0.66 -12.53 -8.13
C CYS A 76 -1.60 -13.48 -7.40
N PHE A 77 -1.23 -13.97 -6.22
CA PHE A 77 -2.11 -14.80 -5.40
C PHE A 77 -3.22 -13.92 -4.79
N TRP A 78 -4.47 -14.39 -4.87
CA TRP A 78 -5.65 -13.71 -4.33
C TRP A 78 -5.74 -13.80 -2.79
N PHE A 79 -4.61 -13.62 -2.12
CA PHE A 79 -4.48 -13.69 -0.68
C PHE A 79 -5.16 -12.50 0.01
N PHE A 80 -5.24 -11.37 -0.71
CA PHE A 80 -5.91 -10.17 -0.23
C PHE A 80 -7.33 -10.10 -0.81
N GLN A 81 -8.32 -9.92 0.06
CA GLN A 81 -9.68 -9.60 -0.37
C GLN A 81 -9.75 -8.13 -0.78
N GLU A 82 -9.33 -7.84 -2.01
CA GLU A 82 -9.44 -6.51 -2.59
C GLU A 82 -10.92 -6.17 -2.82
N SER A 83 -11.35 -5.01 -2.32
CA SER A 83 -12.66 -4.48 -2.72
C SER A 83 -12.60 -4.14 -4.21
N LYS A 84 -13.64 -4.56 -4.94
CA LYS A 84 -13.85 -4.24 -6.36
C LYS A 84 -14.72 -3.00 -6.53
N GLU A 85 -15.05 -2.32 -5.43
CA GLU A 85 -15.93 -1.16 -5.44
C GLU A 85 -15.23 0.05 -6.06
N LYS A 86 -15.95 0.71 -6.95
CA LYS A 86 -15.52 1.95 -7.60
C LYS A 86 -16.22 3.11 -6.93
N CYS A 87 -15.41 4.03 -6.41
CA CYS A 87 -15.88 5.22 -5.73
C CYS A 87 -15.68 6.47 -6.60
N ASN A 88 -16.61 7.41 -6.51
CA ASN A 88 -16.49 8.69 -7.21
C ASN A 88 -15.61 9.63 -6.39
N VAL A 89 -14.64 10.25 -7.04
CA VAL A 89 -13.79 11.27 -6.40
C VAL A 89 -14.54 12.59 -6.32
N ASP A 90 -14.60 13.15 -5.12
CA ASP A 90 -15.19 14.45 -4.82
C ASP A 90 -14.17 15.57 -5.07
N ASN A 91 -13.00 15.46 -4.43
CA ASN A 91 -11.90 16.40 -4.60
C ASN A 91 -10.53 15.71 -4.45
N ILE A 92 -9.50 16.35 -4.96
CA ILE A 92 -8.10 15.92 -4.81
C ILE A 92 -7.21 17.14 -4.67
N SER A 93 -6.20 17.05 -3.81
CA SER A 93 -5.13 18.02 -3.64
C SER A 93 -3.80 17.29 -3.42
N MET A 94 -2.70 18.03 -3.32
CA MET A 94 -1.41 17.44 -2.93
C MET A 94 -1.42 16.84 -1.52
N GLN A 95 -2.32 17.30 -0.63
CA GLN A 95 -2.41 16.75 0.72
C GLN A 95 -3.30 15.50 0.81
N GLY A 96 -4.28 15.34 -0.07
CA GLY A 96 -5.27 14.30 0.12
C GLY A 96 -6.33 14.18 -0.95
N VAL A 97 -7.30 13.31 -0.68
CA VAL A 97 -8.40 13.01 -1.60
C VAL A 97 -9.69 12.80 -0.81
N GLY A 98 -10.76 13.39 -1.30
CA GLY A 98 -12.13 13.14 -0.85
C GLY A 98 -12.86 12.25 -1.85
N PHE A 99 -13.59 11.24 -1.40
CA PHE A 99 -14.40 10.40 -2.28
C PHE A 99 -15.71 9.96 -1.63
N PHE A 100 -16.66 9.55 -2.47
CA PHE A 100 -17.95 9.01 -2.04
C PHE A 100 -17.98 7.48 -2.15
N HIS A 101 -18.42 6.84 -1.08
CA HIS A 101 -18.62 5.40 -0.99
C HIS A 101 -20.10 5.10 -0.77
N HIS A 102 -20.65 4.07 -1.43
CA HIS A 102 -22.04 3.68 -1.21
C HIS A 102 -22.24 3.13 0.20
N GLN A 103 -23.43 3.34 0.78
CA GLN A 103 -23.75 2.71 2.05
C GLN A 103 -23.78 1.19 1.87
N SER A 104 -22.90 0.50 2.58
CA SER A 104 -22.77 -0.95 2.55
C SER A 104 -22.65 -1.49 3.97
N ILE A 105 -23.21 -2.67 4.23
CA ILE A 105 -23.07 -3.36 5.51
C ILE A 105 -21.60 -3.69 5.84
N PHE A 106 -20.74 -3.73 4.83
CA PHE A 106 -19.31 -3.97 4.97
C PHE A 106 -18.52 -2.68 5.23
N PHE A 107 -19.14 -1.51 5.11
CA PHE A 107 -18.48 -0.21 5.25
C PHE A 107 -17.90 0.02 6.65
N SER A 108 -18.65 -0.31 7.71
CA SER A 108 -18.17 -0.13 9.09
C SER A 108 -17.09 -1.13 9.48
N ARG A 109 -17.02 -2.28 8.79
CA ARG A 109 -15.90 -3.21 8.91
C ARG A 109 -14.68 -2.72 8.14
N SER A 110 -14.97 -1.97 7.07
CA SER A 110 -14.26 -1.27 5.99
C SER A 110 -13.31 -0.12 6.29
N PHE A 111 -13.83 0.80 7.10
CA PHE A 111 -13.37 2.17 7.12
C PHE A 111 -13.57 2.72 8.52
N ALA A 112 -12.46 3.00 9.21
CA ALA A 112 -12.47 3.79 10.44
C ALA A 112 -11.51 4.97 10.34
N VAL A 113 -11.86 6.06 11.02
CA VAL A 113 -10.98 7.23 11.12
C VAL A 113 -9.66 6.82 11.80
N GLY A 114 -8.55 7.25 11.21
CA GLY A 114 -7.19 6.90 11.63
C GLY A 114 -6.62 5.66 10.94
N GLU A 115 -7.45 4.87 10.23
CA GLU A 115 -6.93 3.74 9.47
C GLU A 115 -6.27 4.20 8.16
N THR A 116 -5.21 3.49 7.79
CA THR A 116 -4.55 3.65 6.50
C THR A 116 -5.20 2.75 5.48
N ILE A 117 -5.69 3.35 4.40
CA ILE A 117 -6.16 2.64 3.22
C ILE A 117 -5.12 2.73 2.11
N LEU A 118 -5.05 1.66 1.32
CA LEU A 118 -4.38 1.66 0.03
C LEU A 118 -5.48 1.77 -1.02
N PHE A 119 -5.27 2.47 -2.12
CA PHE A 119 -6.26 2.53 -3.19
C PHE A 119 -5.62 2.94 -4.50
N ASP A 120 -6.29 2.59 -5.60
CA ASP A 120 -5.89 3.10 -6.91
C ASP A 120 -6.70 4.35 -7.26
N ILE A 121 -6.05 5.36 -7.83
CA ILE A 121 -6.69 6.51 -8.47
C ILE A 121 -6.48 6.40 -9.97
N ASN A 122 -7.58 6.39 -10.72
CA ASN A 122 -7.58 6.46 -12.18
C ASN A 122 -7.75 7.92 -12.63
N PHE A 123 -6.65 8.64 -12.86
CA PHE A 123 -6.65 10.02 -13.36
C PHE A 123 -7.13 10.11 -14.81
N SER A 124 -6.77 9.13 -15.65
CA SER A 124 -7.23 8.97 -17.03
C SER A 124 -7.21 7.50 -17.45
N ALA A 125 -7.58 7.19 -18.70
CA ALA A 125 -7.52 5.82 -19.23
C ALA A 125 -6.10 5.21 -19.22
N GLU A 126 -5.07 6.06 -19.32
CA GLU A 126 -3.66 5.64 -19.36
C GLU A 126 -2.90 6.01 -18.07
N SER A 127 -3.48 6.85 -17.21
CA SER A 127 -2.87 7.31 -15.96
C SER A 127 -3.58 6.72 -14.76
N LYS A 128 -2.97 5.70 -14.17
CA LYS A 128 -3.40 5.02 -12.95
C LYS A 128 -2.24 4.95 -11.96
N GLY A 129 -2.49 5.38 -10.72
CA GLY A 129 -1.53 5.29 -9.62
C GLY A 129 -2.13 4.58 -8.42
N THR A 130 -1.28 3.92 -7.63
CA THR A 130 -1.65 3.36 -6.33
C THR A 130 -1.15 4.32 -5.25
N PHE A 131 -1.98 4.59 -4.24
CA PHE A 131 -1.72 5.58 -3.19
C PHE A 131 -2.08 5.01 -1.82
N ARG A 132 -1.39 5.50 -0.80
CA ARG A 132 -1.76 5.32 0.59
C ARG A 132 -2.28 6.61 1.19
N ALA A 133 -3.36 6.50 1.96
CA ALA A 133 -3.86 7.64 2.71
C ALA A 133 -4.46 7.20 4.04
N VAL A 134 -4.45 8.11 5.02
CA VAL A 134 -5.08 7.93 6.31
C VAL A 134 -6.48 8.55 6.26
N ILE A 135 -7.49 7.81 6.69
CA ILE A 135 -8.86 8.31 6.79
C ILE A 135 -8.90 9.37 7.90
N ARG A 136 -9.24 10.62 7.55
CA ARG A 136 -9.34 11.73 8.51
C ARG A 136 -10.76 12.02 8.94
N ASN A 137 -11.72 11.84 8.03
CA ASN A 137 -13.13 12.00 8.35
C ASN A 137 -14.01 11.09 7.51
N ILE A 138 -15.15 10.71 8.09
CA ILE A 138 -16.23 10.02 7.42
C ILE A 138 -17.52 10.76 7.78
N THR A 139 -18.20 11.29 6.78
CA THR A 139 -19.48 12.00 6.95
C THR A 139 -20.58 11.21 6.27
N ASN A 140 -21.67 10.95 6.98
CA ASN A 140 -22.84 10.33 6.39
C ASN A 140 -23.67 11.40 5.64
N THR A 141 -24.00 11.12 4.39
CA THR A 141 -24.97 11.89 3.58
C THR A 141 -26.15 10.98 3.26
N ASP A 142 -27.27 11.54 2.76
CA ASP A 142 -28.52 10.80 2.58
C ASP A 142 -28.41 9.43 1.89
N LYS A 143 -27.44 9.26 0.97
CA LYS A 143 -27.25 8.02 0.19
C LYS A 143 -25.84 7.45 0.20
N MET A 144 -24.86 8.18 0.73
CA MET A 144 -23.43 7.83 0.60
C MET A 144 -22.62 8.28 1.84
N PHE A 145 -21.47 7.65 2.04
CA PHE A 145 -20.44 8.15 2.93
C PHE A 145 -19.48 9.03 2.14
N ARG A 146 -19.25 10.26 2.60
CA ARG A 146 -18.15 11.11 2.14
C ARG A 146 -16.94 10.85 3.02
N ILE A 147 -15.84 10.45 2.41
CA ILE A 147 -14.62 10.03 3.10
C ILE A 147 -13.52 10.98 2.70
N GLY A 148 -12.93 11.66 3.67
CA GLY A 148 -11.76 12.52 3.49
C GLY A 148 -10.51 11.80 3.95
N CYS A 149 -9.54 11.67 3.05
CA CYS A 149 -8.27 11.00 3.30
C CYS A 149 -7.10 11.96 3.09
N GLU A 150 -6.05 11.79 3.89
CA GLU A 150 -4.78 12.51 3.74
C GLU A 150 -3.70 11.55 3.25
N PHE A 151 -3.02 11.89 2.16
CA PHE A 151 -1.97 11.06 1.60
C PHE A 151 -0.84 10.84 2.61
N PHE A 152 -0.25 9.65 2.57
CA PHE A 152 0.80 9.24 3.50
C PHE A 152 2.05 8.81 2.76
N ASN A 153 3.16 9.53 2.99
CA ASN A 153 4.48 9.27 2.42
C ASN A 153 4.44 9.03 0.89
N LEU A 154 3.98 10.04 0.15
CA LEU A 154 4.04 10.02 -1.30
C LEU A 154 5.49 9.94 -1.77
N ASN A 155 5.73 9.21 -2.85
CA ASN A 155 7.01 9.29 -3.56
C ASN A 155 6.93 10.32 -4.71
N GLU A 156 8.09 10.68 -5.25
CA GLU A 156 8.22 11.67 -6.34
C GLU A 156 7.33 11.34 -7.54
N ARG A 157 7.17 10.06 -7.89
CA ARG A 157 6.28 9.66 -8.99
C ARG A 157 4.83 9.95 -8.66
N GLU A 158 4.38 9.60 -7.46
CA GLU A 158 3.00 9.83 -7.00
C GLU A 158 2.68 11.33 -6.90
N GLU A 159 3.61 12.12 -6.35
CA GLU A 159 3.51 13.58 -6.30
C GLU A 159 3.36 14.18 -7.69
N ASN A 160 4.23 13.78 -8.63
CA ASN A 160 4.17 14.25 -10.02
C ASN A 160 2.85 13.88 -10.71
N MET A 161 2.31 12.68 -10.44
CA MET A 161 1.02 12.26 -10.99
C MET A 161 -0.13 13.14 -10.49
N ILE A 162 -0.16 13.45 -9.19
CA ILE A 162 -1.19 14.32 -8.60
C ILE A 162 -1.03 15.75 -9.14
N GLN A 163 0.20 16.28 -9.15
CA GLN A 163 0.46 17.64 -9.62
C GLN A 163 0.05 17.82 -11.08
N THR A 164 0.46 16.90 -11.96
CA THR A 164 0.09 16.93 -13.39
C THR A 164 -1.44 16.93 -13.56
N TYR A 165 -2.15 16.17 -12.74
CA TYR A 165 -3.61 16.16 -12.77
C TYR A 165 -4.21 17.51 -12.35
N ILE A 166 -3.74 18.10 -11.24
CA ILE A 166 -4.21 19.39 -10.75
C ILE A 166 -3.97 20.47 -11.81
N ASP A 167 -2.76 20.54 -12.35
CA ASP A 167 -2.39 21.52 -13.40
C ASP A 167 -3.27 21.36 -14.65
N SER A 168 -3.62 20.12 -15.02
CA SER A 168 -4.50 19.87 -16.17
C SER A 168 -5.93 20.38 -15.96
N LYS A 169 -6.38 20.48 -14.70
CA LYS A 169 -7.71 20.98 -14.35
C LYS A 169 -7.75 22.49 -14.28
N GLU A 170 -6.71 23.12 -13.77
CA GLU A 170 -6.61 24.58 -13.74
C GLU A 170 -6.56 25.16 -15.16
N ASN A 171 -5.84 24.52 -16.08
CA ASN A 171 -5.75 24.96 -17.48
C ASN A 171 -7.04 24.74 -18.31
N GLN A 172 -8.06 24.09 -17.76
CA GLN A 172 -9.38 23.89 -18.40
C GLN A 172 -10.43 24.91 -17.94
N THR A 173 -10.06 25.81 -17.02
CA THR A 173 -10.94 26.84 -16.44
C THR A 173 -10.59 28.21 -16.99
#